data_AF-A0A163U6G9-F1
#
_entry.id   AF-A0A163U6G9-F1
#
_cell.length_a   1.000
_cell.length_b   1.000
_cell.length_c   1.000
_cell.angle_alpha   90.00
_cell.angle_beta   90.00
_cell.angle_gamma   90.00
#
_symmetry.space_group_name_H-M   'P 1'
#
loop_
_entity.id
_entity.type
_entity.pdbx_description
1 polymer ?
#
loop_
_entity_poly.entity_id
_entity_poly.type
_entity_poly.pdbx_seq_one_letter_code
_entity_poly.pdbx_strand_id
1 'polypeptide(L)' 'MEKLALGRDGAVQLSREAKIGSMEYRLAGYVMDAIDDLAEKLTGDRCHFHNKPATTAPREDRG' A
#
# COMPACT_ATOMS: atom_id res chain seq x y z
N MET A 1 -0.70 14.80 -7.18
CA MET A 1 -0.64 13.49 -6.48
C MET A 1 -0.55 13.62 -4.97
N GLU A 2 -0.14 14.77 -4.41
CA GLU A 2 0.01 14.99 -2.97
C GLU A 2 -1.20 14.60 -2.10
N LYS A 3 -2.43 14.98 -2.50
CA LYS A 3 -3.65 14.61 -1.76
C LYS A 3 -3.93 13.11 -1.78
N LEU A 4 -3.61 12.44 -2.89
CA LEU A 4 -3.75 10.98 -3.00
C LEU A 4 -2.69 10.26 -2.17
N ALA A 5 -1.45 10.76 -2.18
CA ALA A 5 -0.37 10.26 -1.33
C ALA A 5 -0.75 10.36 0.17
N LEU A 6 -1.27 11.52 0.60
CA LEU A 6 -1.73 11.72 1.98
C LEU A 6 -2.84 10.74 2.38
N GLY A 7 -3.83 10.54 1.50
CA GLY A 7 -4.90 9.56 1.75
C GLY A 7 -4.38 8.13 1.85
N ARG A 8 -3.43 7.76 0.99
CA ARG A 8 -2.79 6.45 0.99
C ARG A 8 -2.00 6.21 2.26
N ASP A 9 -1.20 7.20 2.68
CA ASP A 9 -0.42 7.13 3.92
C ASP A 9 -1.32 6.97 5.15
N GLY A 10 -2.47 7.66 5.17
CA GLY A 10 -3.48 7.47 6.22
C GLY A 10 -4.06 6.04 6.24
N ALA A 11 -4.34 5.46 5.08
CA ALA A 11 -4.80 4.07 5.00
C ALA A 11 -3.71 3.07 5.43
N VAL A 12 -2.46 3.31 5.05
CA VAL A 12 -1.30 2.52 5.51
C VAL A 12 -1.17 2.59 7.03
N GLN A 13 -1.27 3.78 7.62
CA GLN A 13 -1.22 3.95 9.07
C GLN A 13 -2.34 3.17 9.76
N LEU A 14 -3.59 3.30 9.29
CA LEU A 14 -4.73 2.55 9.81
C LEU A 14 -4.48 1.04 9.74
N SER A 15 -3.96 0.54 8.62
CA SER A 15 -3.63 -0.88 8.47
C SER A 15 -2.51 -1.34 9.40
N ARG A 16 -1.55 -0.47 9.75
CA ARG A 16 -0.44 -0.78 10.67
C ARG A 16 -0.88 -0.81 12.13
N GLU A 17 -1.85 0.01 12.50
CA GLU A 17 -2.36 0.12 13.87
C GLU A 17 -3.51 -0.86 14.15
N ALA A 18 -4.26 -1.25 13.12
CA ALA A 18 -5.35 -2.21 13.24
C ALA A 18 -4.84 -3.63 13.52
N LYS A 19 -5.64 -4.39 14.27
CA LYS A 19 -5.39 -5.83 14.46
C LYS A 19 -5.45 -6.54 13.12
N ILE A 20 -4.44 -7.35 12.80
CA ILE A 20 -4.40 -8.15 11.57
C ILE A 20 -5.71 -8.96 11.43
N GLY A 21 -6.35 -8.84 10.27
CA GLY A 21 -7.62 -9.50 9.96
C GLY A 21 -8.87 -8.82 10.51
N SER A 22 -8.73 -7.71 11.26
CA SER A 22 -9.88 -6.91 11.69
C SER A 22 -10.60 -6.28 10.49
N MET A 23 -11.77 -5.69 10.76
CA MET A 23 -12.52 -4.98 9.73
C MET A 23 -11.73 -3.77 9.24
N GLU A 24 -11.17 -2.97 10.15
CA GLU A 24 -10.37 -1.78 9.86
C GLU A 24 -9.15 -2.12 9.02
N TYR A 25 -8.44 -3.20 9.37
CA TYR A 25 -7.30 -3.70 8.59
C TYR A 25 -7.71 -4.02 7.15
N ARG A 26 -8.83 -4.74 6.95
CA ARG A 26 -9.32 -5.09 5.62
C ARG A 26 -9.83 -3.88 4.84
N LEU A 27 -10.54 -2.96 5.52
CA LEU A 27 -11.09 -1.76 4.90
C LEU A 27 -10.00 -0.77 4.48
N ALA A 28 -8.91 -0.66 5.25
CA ALA A 28 -7.74 0.10 4.85
C ALA A 28 -7.15 -0.40 3.52
N GLY A 29 -7.16 -1.72 3.29
CA GLY A 29 -6.77 -2.34 2.01
C GLY A 29 -7.52 -1.78 0.82
N TYR A 30 -8.86 -1.76 0.88
CA TYR A 30 -9.69 -1.23 -0.21
C TYR A 30 -9.42 0.25 -0.52
N VAL A 31 -9.10 1.05 0.49
CA VAL A 31 -8.76 2.47 0.29
C VAL A 31 -7.42 2.60 -0.44
N MET A 32 -6.40 1.81 -0.04
CA MET A 32 -5.11 1.79 -0.74
C MET A 32 -5.28 1.39 -2.20
N ASP A 33 -6.01 0.29 -2.46
CA ASP A 33 -6.26 -0.21 -3.82
C ASP A 33 -6.98 0.84 -4.69
N ALA A 34 -8.01 1.51 -4.17
CA ALA A 34 -8.74 2.53 -4.91
C ALA A 34 -7.87 3.75 -5.24
N ILE A 35 -6.96 4.14 -4.35
CA ILE A 35 -6.02 5.23 -4.59
C ILE A 35 -4.96 4.84 -5.61
N ASP A 36 -4.41 3.63 -5.52
CA ASP A 36 -3.41 3.12 -6.45
C ASP A 36 -4.01 2.96 -7.86
N ASP A 37 -5.24 2.46 -7.98
CA ASP A 37 -5.99 2.39 -9.25
C ASP A 37 -6.22 3.77 -9.87
N LEU A 38 -6.57 4.77 -9.06
CA LEU A 38 -6.76 6.14 -9.54
C LEU A 38 -5.43 6.75 -9.99
N ALA A 39 -4.35 6.49 -9.26
CA ALA A 39 -3.01 6.94 -9.61
C ALA A 39 -2.53 6.33 -10.93
N GLU A 40 -2.76 5.04 -11.13
CA GLU A 40 -2.45 4.34 -12.38
C GLU A 40 -3.20 4.98 -13.55
N LYS A 41 -4.50 5.20 -13.42
CA LYS A 41 -5.31 5.83 -14.49
C LYS A 41 -4.87 7.25 -14.84
N LEU A 42 -4.35 8.00 -13.88
CA LEU A 42 -3.90 9.38 -14.09
C LEU A 42 -2.47 9.45 -14.65
N THR A 43 -1.61 8.48 -14.35
CA THR A 43 -0.17 8.56 -14.63
C THR A 43 0.33 7.53 -15.63
N GLY A 44 -0.43 6.45 -15.85
CA GLY A 44 0.01 5.26 -16.58
C GLY A 44 0.98 4.37 -15.79
N ASP A 45 1.25 4.68 -14.52
CA ASP A 45 2.17 3.94 -13.67
C ASP A 45 1.45 3.32 -12.47
N ARG A 46 1.35 1.99 -12.46
CA ARG A 46 0.74 1.22 -11.37
C ARG A 46 1.58 1.25 -10.09
N CYS A 47 2.87 1.50 -10.20
CA CYS A 47 3.80 1.54 -9.08
C CYS A 47 4.02 2.97 -8.56
N HIS A 48 3.20 3.93 -8.97
CA HIS A 48 3.41 5.35 -8.69
C HIS A 48 3.60 5.66 -7.18
N PHE A 49 2.94 4.90 -6.31
CA PHE A 49 3.05 5.03 -4.85
C PHE A 49 3.78 3.86 -4.17
N HIS A 50 4.37 2.94 -4.93
CA HIS A 50 5.15 1.85 -4.36
C HIS A 50 6.51 2.38 -3.88
N ASN A 51 6.72 2.38 -2.57
CA ASN A 51 7.98 2.80 -1.98
C ASN A 51 9.07 1.74 -2.17
N LYS A 52 9.98 1.99 -3.12
CA LYS A 52 11.23 1.27 -3.45
C LYS A 52 11.07 -0.26 -3.66
N PRO A 53 11.87 -0.86 -4.55
CA PRO A 53 11.93 -2.32 -4.64
C PRO A 53 12.27 -2.90 -3.27
N ALA A 54 11.62 -4.02 -2.91
CA ALA A 54 11.90 -4.71 -1.65
C ALA A 54 13.40 -4.99 -1.55
N THR A 55 14.06 -4.37 -0.56
CA THR A 55 15.50 -4.56 -0.29
C THR A 55 15.77 -5.77 0.60
N THR A 56 14.72 -6.48 1.03
CA THR A 56 14.84 -7.69 1.83
C THR A 56 15.48 -8.79 0.99
N ALA A 57 16.67 -9.25 1.39
CA ALA A 57 17.35 -10.36 0.74
C ALA A 57 16.47 -11.62 0.73
N PRO A 58 16.48 -12.43 -0.33
CA PRO A 58 15.80 -13.73 -0.35
C PRO A 58 16.24 -14.57 0.87
N ARG A 59 15.29 -15.26 1.50
CA ARG A 59 15.60 -16.17 2.60
C ARG A 59 16.51 -17.27 2.06
N GLU A 60 17.71 -17.42 2.62
CA GLU A 60 18.58 -18.55 2.29
C GLU A 60 17.83 -19.86 2.61
N ASP A 61 17.71 -20.69 1.59
CA ASP A 61 17.16 -22.04 1.69
C ASP A 61 18.13 -22.86 2.56
N ARG A 62 17.83 -23.02 3.85
CA ARG A 62 18.56 -23.96 4.70
C ARG A 62 18.07 -25.36 4.39
N GLY A 63 18.81 -26.03 3.50
CA GLY A 63 18.74 -27.49 3.30
C GLY A 63 19.13 -28.28 4.54
#